data_AF-A0A503WT75-F1
#
_entry.id   AF-A0A503WT75-F1
#
_cell.length_a   1.000
_cell.length_b   1.000
_cell.length_c   1.000
_cell.angle_alpha   90.00
_cell.angle_beta   90.00
_cell.angle_gamma   90.00
#
_symmetry.space_group_name_H-M   'P 1'
#
loop_
_entity.id
_entity.type
_entity.pdbx_description
1 polymer ?
#
loop_
_entity_poly.entity_id
_entity_poly.type
_entity_poly.pdbx_seq_one_letter_code
_entity_poly.pdbx_strand_id
1 'polypeptide(L)'
;MSLVKPNRPRFTDVEGLAAMVGRGESVGVGGHHFARLPIALLRAIARSGVKDLRYICWAGGLPLELLLEAHAVAEIDLCFSSLDIFGLPPKFRAAAESGAIPVRDWTALAMIQALRAAQQNLPSMSFQLPQGSDMLARVPGASARPDPIAGAENGFIPPLRLDTFVVHAQRADESGNVQIIGPRALDFAMAGAARQVLVTVEEIVPVGTLRQDGRQSVLTRNQVSAIALAPGGAYPASCLPFYVTDYQRLWEAFADRETSLADNLRPPSEGVPKPLQSAAKVRAAAVLAMPALAHAEKKASVDEIIAARIAAELDNESFASAGAVSPLANVAYRLAKATHAPDMIIATMSCGHLDIAPSPMVLSLIESLDCETAVAHAGGDDTYSTYYQAGAVTHEIVGAAQVDRRGRVNTIALRKPSGGLIRLPGQGGMADVANMHRDYLLYIPRHSIQSLVNEVEIVSSARGLLTPAERAPMGYRTGRALVFTDLCVFRLDQTSRELIVVETMPSVTQQQIRDATGFAVSFDPDCREVPLPSDDTLATLRTRIDPLGLRRLEFVSAKERGALIAEILEADRAMVERCIAAQTALVES
;
A
#
# COMPACT_ATOMS: atom_id res chain seq x y z
N MET A 1 4.59 -16.89 -26.35
CA MET A 1 3.82 -17.72 -25.40
C MET A 1 2.34 -17.45 -25.64
N SER A 2 1.51 -18.49 -25.85
CA SER A 2 0.07 -18.31 -26.01
C SER A 2 -0.57 -18.01 -24.65
N LEU A 3 -1.39 -16.95 -24.57
CA LEU A 3 -2.18 -16.62 -23.38
C LEU A 3 -3.60 -17.22 -23.41
N VAL A 4 -3.92 -17.96 -24.47
CA VAL A 4 -5.19 -18.68 -24.65
C VAL A 4 -5.28 -19.80 -23.64
N LYS A 5 -6.37 -19.83 -22.87
CA LYS A 5 -6.66 -20.86 -21.88
C LYS A 5 -7.93 -21.62 -22.27
N PRO A 6 -8.13 -22.87 -21.80
CA PRO A 6 -9.36 -23.61 -22.04
C PRO A 6 -10.59 -22.86 -21.51
N ASN A 7 -11.72 -22.97 -22.19
CA ASN A 7 -13.00 -22.42 -21.71
C ASN A 7 -13.58 -23.17 -20.49
N ARG A 8 -12.91 -24.24 -20.04
CA ARG A 8 -13.27 -25.03 -18.87
C ARG A 8 -12.04 -25.19 -17.98
N PRO A 9 -11.92 -24.38 -16.91
CA PRO A 9 -10.85 -24.54 -15.94
C PRO A 9 -10.84 -25.94 -15.32
N ARG A 10 -9.66 -26.42 -14.96
CA ARG A 10 -9.53 -27.65 -14.18
C ARG A 10 -9.94 -27.38 -12.73
N PHE A 11 -10.91 -28.12 -12.21
CA PHE A 11 -11.16 -28.15 -10.77
C PHE A 11 -10.26 -29.22 -10.12
N THR A 12 -9.57 -28.85 -9.06
CA THR A 12 -8.61 -29.69 -8.33
C THR A 12 -8.52 -29.24 -6.86
N ASP A 13 -7.73 -29.92 -6.04
CA ASP A 13 -7.35 -29.46 -4.70
C ASP A 13 -6.18 -28.47 -4.72
N VAL A 14 -5.87 -27.89 -3.55
CA VAL A 14 -4.79 -26.90 -3.39
C VAL A 14 -3.41 -27.47 -3.76
N GLU A 15 -3.14 -28.72 -3.41
CA GLU A 15 -1.87 -29.37 -3.75
C GLU A 15 -1.76 -29.61 -5.27
N GLY A 16 -2.87 -29.95 -5.94
CA GLY A 16 -2.94 -30.03 -7.39
C GLY A 16 -2.70 -28.69 -8.09
N LEU A 17 -3.10 -27.56 -7.50
CA LEU A 17 -2.71 -26.23 -8.00
C LEU A 17 -1.22 -25.97 -7.78
N ALA A 18 -0.69 -26.26 -6.58
CA ALA A 18 0.71 -26.03 -6.27
C ALA A 18 1.65 -26.83 -7.20
N ALA A 19 1.27 -28.06 -7.56
CA ALA A 19 2.01 -28.90 -8.50
C ALA A 19 2.04 -28.36 -9.94
N MET A 20 1.20 -27.39 -10.28
CA MET A 20 1.23 -26.72 -11.60
C MET A 20 2.26 -25.59 -11.68
N VAL A 21 2.84 -25.18 -10.55
CA VAL A 21 3.91 -24.17 -10.49
C VAL A 21 5.24 -24.84 -10.81
N GLY A 22 5.83 -24.44 -11.93
CA GLY A 22 7.08 -24.99 -12.42
C GLY A 22 8.32 -24.33 -11.80
N ARG A 23 9.43 -25.06 -11.80
CA ARG A 23 10.76 -24.50 -11.51
C ARG A 23 11.11 -23.41 -12.53
N GLY A 24 11.72 -22.31 -12.07
CA GLY A 24 12.16 -21.25 -12.99
C GLY A 24 11.05 -20.33 -13.49
N GLU A 25 9.80 -20.52 -13.06
CA GLU A 25 8.67 -19.74 -13.55
C GLU A 25 8.70 -18.30 -13.02
N SER A 26 8.22 -17.38 -13.87
CA SER A 26 7.83 -16.04 -13.45
C SER A 26 6.46 -16.07 -12.78
N VAL A 27 6.42 -15.82 -11.47
CA VAL A 27 5.23 -15.96 -10.63
C VAL A 27 4.75 -14.60 -10.14
N GLY A 28 3.48 -14.29 -10.41
CA GLY A 28 2.77 -13.19 -9.80
C GLY A 28 1.77 -13.68 -8.75
N VAL A 29 1.56 -12.86 -7.72
CA VAL A 29 0.64 -13.12 -6.61
C VAL A 29 -0.37 -11.99 -6.54
N GLY A 30 -1.66 -12.35 -6.53
CA GLY A 30 -2.78 -11.44 -6.42
C GLY A 30 -3.12 -11.03 -4.98
N GLY A 31 -4.13 -10.19 -4.84
CA GLY A 31 -4.45 -9.53 -3.58
C GLY A 31 -3.52 -8.36 -3.28
N HIS A 32 -3.68 -7.73 -2.12
CA HIS A 32 -2.90 -6.57 -1.73
C HIS A 32 -2.71 -6.49 -0.22
N HIS A 33 -1.48 -6.32 0.23
CA HIS A 33 -1.12 -6.35 1.65
C HIS A 33 -1.67 -7.57 2.38
N PHE A 34 -2.69 -7.43 3.22
CA PHE A 34 -3.34 -8.53 3.92
C PHE A 34 -4.76 -8.78 3.44
N ALA A 35 -5.10 -8.39 2.22
CA ALA A 35 -6.39 -8.68 1.60
C ALA A 35 -6.27 -9.68 0.47
N ARG A 36 -7.04 -10.77 0.57
CA ARG A 36 -7.17 -11.86 -0.42
C ARG A 36 -5.84 -12.47 -0.88
N LEU A 37 -4.84 -12.49 0.00
CA LEU A 37 -3.60 -13.21 -0.29
C LEU A 37 -3.90 -14.72 -0.43
N PRO A 38 -3.37 -15.42 -1.43
CA PRO A 38 -3.58 -16.86 -1.59
C PRO A 38 -2.71 -17.70 -0.65
N ILE A 39 -2.84 -17.49 0.67
CA ILE A 39 -1.96 -18.07 1.69
C ILE A 39 -1.98 -19.60 1.64
N ALA A 40 -3.15 -20.25 1.53
CA ALA A 40 -3.22 -21.72 1.46
C ALA A 40 -2.43 -22.29 0.28
N LEU A 41 -2.55 -21.66 -0.91
CA LEU A 41 -1.82 -22.06 -2.10
C LEU A 41 -0.32 -21.75 -1.99
N LEU A 42 0.05 -20.57 -1.49
CA LEU A 42 1.46 -20.19 -1.27
C LEU A 42 2.16 -21.14 -0.30
N ARG A 43 1.48 -21.55 0.77
CA ARG A 43 1.96 -22.58 1.71
C ARG A 43 2.20 -23.92 1.01
N ALA A 44 1.28 -24.35 0.15
CA ALA A 44 1.44 -25.58 -0.63
C ALA A 44 2.61 -25.49 -1.63
N ILE A 45 2.74 -24.35 -2.33
CA ILE A 45 3.87 -24.07 -3.23
C ILE A 45 5.21 -24.11 -2.47
N ALA A 46 5.28 -23.50 -1.29
CA ALA A 46 6.48 -23.54 -0.45
C ALA A 46 6.86 -24.96 -0.03
N ARG A 47 5.87 -25.81 0.31
CA ARG A 47 6.10 -27.21 0.70
C ARG A 47 6.41 -28.13 -0.48
N SER A 48 6.01 -27.79 -1.70
CA SER A 48 6.26 -28.62 -2.89
C SER A 48 7.76 -28.74 -3.22
N GLY A 49 8.58 -27.85 -2.69
CA GLY A 49 10.02 -27.82 -2.92
C GLY A 49 10.43 -27.14 -4.24
N VAL A 50 9.51 -26.41 -4.89
CA VAL A 50 9.83 -25.64 -6.10
C VAL A 50 10.94 -24.62 -5.84
N LYS A 51 11.77 -24.37 -6.86
CA LYS A 51 12.94 -23.50 -6.79
C LYS A 51 13.03 -22.57 -8.00
N ASP A 52 13.94 -21.61 -7.89
CA ASP A 52 14.34 -20.70 -8.96
C ASP A 52 13.21 -19.80 -9.49
N LEU A 53 12.21 -19.50 -8.66
CA LEU A 53 11.11 -18.62 -9.06
C LEU A 53 11.58 -17.18 -9.25
N ARG A 54 11.09 -16.54 -10.30
CA ARG A 54 11.14 -15.07 -10.44
C ARG A 54 9.84 -14.50 -9.88
N TYR A 55 9.93 -13.85 -8.72
CA TYR A 55 8.78 -13.26 -8.05
C TYR A 55 8.47 -11.85 -8.60
N ILE A 56 7.26 -11.63 -9.11
CA ILE A 56 6.86 -10.39 -9.78
C ILE A 56 5.55 -9.87 -9.21
N CYS A 57 5.59 -8.84 -8.36
CA CYS A 57 4.39 -8.27 -7.76
C CYS A 57 4.50 -6.76 -7.55
N TRP A 58 3.36 -6.07 -7.45
CA TRP A 58 3.35 -4.70 -6.98
C TRP A 58 3.93 -4.61 -5.56
N ALA A 59 3.36 -5.41 -4.64
CA ALA A 59 3.76 -5.51 -3.24
C ALA A 59 4.34 -6.91 -2.94
N GLY A 60 5.53 -6.96 -2.34
CA GLY A 60 6.17 -8.20 -1.91
C GLY A 60 5.48 -8.83 -0.70
N GLY A 61 5.55 -8.14 0.44
CA GLY A 61 4.80 -8.45 1.66
C GLY A 61 4.94 -9.88 2.16
N LEU A 62 3.87 -10.38 2.78
CA LEU A 62 3.80 -11.73 3.37
C LEU A 62 4.03 -12.86 2.36
N PRO A 63 3.49 -12.83 1.11
CA PRO A 63 3.77 -13.87 0.13
C PRO A 63 5.25 -14.02 -0.18
N LEU A 64 5.97 -12.90 -0.31
CA LEU A 64 7.40 -12.91 -0.57
C LEU A 64 8.20 -13.46 0.62
N GLU A 65 7.86 -13.10 1.86
CA GLU A 65 8.50 -13.66 3.07
C GLU A 65 8.36 -15.19 3.12
N LEU A 66 7.17 -15.70 2.81
CA LEU A 66 6.88 -17.13 2.80
C LEU A 66 7.73 -17.88 1.77
N LEU A 67 7.81 -17.38 0.53
CA LEU A 67 8.59 -18.01 -0.54
C LEU A 67 10.11 -17.85 -0.34
N LEU A 68 10.55 -16.75 0.28
CA LEU A 68 11.95 -16.55 0.66
C LEU A 68 12.38 -17.52 1.77
N GLU A 69 11.53 -17.75 2.78
CA GLU A 69 11.81 -18.76 3.82
C GLU A 69 11.92 -20.17 3.23
N ALA A 70 11.07 -20.48 2.26
CA ALA A 70 11.13 -21.75 1.53
C ALA A 70 12.33 -21.84 0.57
N HIS A 71 13.15 -20.80 0.46
CA HIS A 71 14.25 -20.69 -0.50
C HIS A 71 13.79 -20.99 -1.94
N ALA A 72 12.60 -20.53 -2.32
CA ALA A 72 12.01 -20.79 -3.62
C ALA A 72 12.33 -19.72 -4.67
N VAL A 73 12.73 -18.52 -4.23
CA VAL A 73 12.90 -17.32 -5.08
C VAL A 73 14.36 -17.15 -5.50
N ALA A 74 14.60 -16.95 -6.80
CA ALA A 74 15.91 -16.60 -7.37
C ALA A 74 16.00 -15.16 -7.88
N GLU A 75 14.87 -14.49 -8.16
CA GLU A 75 14.84 -13.11 -8.62
C GLU A 75 13.59 -12.39 -8.10
N ILE A 76 13.68 -11.09 -7.85
CA ILE A 76 12.57 -10.27 -7.33
C ILE A 76 12.39 -9.02 -8.20
N ASP A 77 11.18 -8.83 -8.71
CA ASP A 77 10.70 -7.62 -9.38
C ASP A 77 9.51 -7.07 -8.58
N LEU A 78 9.68 -5.89 -7.97
CA LEU A 78 8.62 -5.28 -7.17
C LEU A 78 8.64 -3.76 -7.19
N CYS A 79 7.52 -3.14 -6.80
CA CYS A 79 7.53 -1.69 -6.55
C CYS A 79 7.84 -1.41 -5.07
N PHE A 80 7.36 -2.23 -4.14
CA PHE A 80 7.70 -2.13 -2.71
C PHE A 80 7.41 -3.43 -1.95
N SER A 81 7.88 -3.53 -0.70
CA SER A 81 7.59 -4.65 0.20
C SER A 81 7.47 -4.17 1.65
N SER A 82 6.36 -4.50 2.30
CA SER A 82 6.07 -4.15 3.69
C SER A 82 5.15 -5.18 4.35
N LEU A 83 5.29 -5.36 5.67
CA LEU A 83 4.38 -6.15 6.53
C LEU A 83 3.39 -5.24 7.29
N ASP A 84 2.96 -4.15 6.66
CA ASP A 84 1.99 -3.21 7.25
C ASP A 84 2.51 -2.62 8.59
N ILE A 85 1.69 -2.57 9.64
CA ILE A 85 2.05 -2.12 10.99
C ILE A 85 3.26 -2.85 11.59
N PHE A 86 3.58 -4.06 11.12
CA PHE A 86 4.74 -4.85 11.58
C PHE A 86 6.06 -4.36 10.98
N GLY A 87 6.01 -3.46 10.00
CA GLY A 87 7.16 -2.76 9.45
C GLY A 87 7.85 -3.51 8.30
N LEU A 88 9.18 -3.37 8.23
CA LEU A 88 9.94 -3.90 7.11
C LEU A 88 10.05 -5.44 7.15
N PRO A 89 9.87 -6.15 6.01
CA PRO A 89 9.93 -7.60 5.97
C PRO A 89 11.38 -8.10 6.15
N PRO A 90 11.69 -8.89 7.19
CA PRO A 90 13.07 -9.24 7.54
C PRO A 90 13.76 -10.14 6.52
N LYS A 91 13.08 -11.12 5.92
CA LYS A 91 13.72 -12.04 4.95
C LYS A 91 13.98 -11.34 3.62
N PHE A 92 13.05 -10.50 3.17
CA PHE A 92 13.26 -9.64 2.01
C PHE A 92 14.47 -8.72 2.20
N ARG A 93 14.58 -8.07 3.38
CA ARG A 93 15.74 -7.25 3.69
C ARG A 93 17.03 -8.05 3.68
N ALA A 94 17.06 -9.24 4.29
CA ALA A 94 18.24 -10.09 4.27
C ALA A 94 18.64 -10.50 2.84
N ALA A 95 17.67 -10.86 1.99
CA ALA A 95 17.91 -11.20 0.59
C ALA A 95 18.49 -10.01 -0.20
N ALA A 96 17.91 -8.82 -0.03
CA ALA A 96 18.35 -7.61 -0.71
C ALA A 96 19.71 -7.09 -0.21
N GLU A 97 19.94 -7.09 1.11
CA GLU A 97 21.17 -6.56 1.72
C GLU A 97 22.38 -7.48 1.48
N SER A 98 22.16 -8.79 1.37
CA SER A 98 23.23 -9.75 1.05
C SER A 98 23.62 -9.74 -0.43
N GLY A 99 22.73 -9.27 -1.32
CA GLY A 99 22.91 -9.35 -2.77
C GLY A 99 22.80 -10.77 -3.33
N ALA A 100 22.37 -11.76 -2.52
CA ALA A 100 22.25 -13.15 -2.95
C ALA A 100 21.13 -13.36 -3.99
N ILE A 101 20.10 -12.52 -3.95
CA ILE A 101 18.96 -12.54 -4.88
C ILE A 101 18.89 -11.17 -5.56
N PRO A 102 18.93 -11.08 -6.90
CA PRO A 102 18.72 -9.82 -7.61
C PRO A 102 17.35 -9.22 -7.30
N VAL A 103 17.35 -7.97 -6.83
CA VAL A 103 16.13 -7.19 -6.59
C VAL A 103 16.08 -6.03 -7.59
N ARG A 104 14.98 -5.96 -8.35
CA ARG A 104 14.72 -4.93 -9.35
C ARG A 104 13.55 -4.08 -8.88
N ASP A 105 13.82 -2.81 -8.59
CA ASP A 105 12.79 -1.85 -8.21
C ASP A 105 12.07 -1.32 -9.45
N TRP A 106 10.74 -1.37 -9.41
CA TRP A 106 9.84 -0.86 -10.45
C TRP A 106 9.12 0.40 -9.97
N THR A 107 8.79 1.31 -10.90
CA THR A 107 7.68 2.23 -10.63
C THR A 107 6.36 1.52 -10.86
N ALA A 108 5.31 1.94 -10.17
CA ALA A 108 3.99 1.33 -10.31
C ALA A 108 3.46 1.50 -11.74
N LEU A 109 3.58 2.71 -12.31
CA LEU A 109 3.13 2.98 -13.68
C LEU A 109 3.87 2.11 -14.70
N ALA A 110 5.20 1.99 -14.61
CA ALA A 110 5.97 1.20 -15.56
C ALA A 110 5.59 -0.30 -15.49
N MET A 111 5.39 -0.85 -14.28
CA MET A 111 4.95 -2.24 -14.12
C MET A 111 3.54 -2.45 -14.71
N ILE A 112 2.61 -1.54 -14.43
CA ILE A 112 1.23 -1.61 -14.96
C ILE A 112 1.24 -1.58 -16.48
N GLN A 113 2.01 -0.68 -17.11
CA GLN A 113 2.09 -0.59 -18.56
C GLN A 113 2.81 -1.80 -19.17
N ALA A 114 3.79 -2.38 -18.49
CA ALA A 114 4.43 -3.62 -18.94
C ALA A 114 3.47 -4.82 -18.91
N LEU A 115 2.67 -4.96 -17.85
CA LEU A 115 1.63 -6.00 -17.75
C LEU A 115 0.56 -5.81 -18.84
N ARG A 116 0.14 -4.57 -19.09
CA ARG A 116 -0.81 -4.25 -20.15
C ARG A 116 -0.26 -4.48 -21.55
N ALA A 117 1.01 -4.19 -21.80
CA ALA A 117 1.67 -4.52 -23.07
C ALA A 117 1.58 -6.04 -23.32
N ALA A 118 1.78 -6.86 -22.29
CA ALA A 118 1.60 -8.30 -22.40
C ALA A 118 0.13 -8.68 -22.66
N GLN A 119 -0.80 -8.13 -21.88
CA GLN A 119 -2.24 -8.39 -21.99
C GLN A 119 -2.82 -8.02 -23.36
N GLN A 120 -2.37 -6.91 -23.95
CA GLN A 120 -2.84 -6.41 -25.24
C GLN A 120 -2.02 -6.95 -26.43
N ASN A 121 -1.05 -7.84 -26.17
CA ASN A 121 -0.16 -8.40 -27.17
C ASN A 121 0.60 -7.33 -27.98
N LEU A 122 1.08 -6.30 -27.30
CA LEU A 122 1.88 -5.22 -27.86
C LEU A 122 3.38 -5.46 -27.59
N PRO A 123 4.28 -5.02 -28.49
CA PRO A 123 5.73 -5.15 -28.28
C PRO A 123 6.27 -4.22 -27.19
N SER A 124 5.54 -3.15 -26.87
CA SER A 124 5.84 -2.20 -25.81
C SER A 124 4.61 -1.35 -25.51
N MET A 125 4.60 -0.70 -24.34
CA MET A 125 3.68 0.39 -24.03
C MET A 125 4.42 1.66 -23.64
N SER A 126 3.76 2.80 -23.86
CA SER A 126 4.25 4.09 -23.43
C SER A 126 3.85 4.39 -21.98
N PHE A 127 4.66 5.21 -21.30
CA PHE A 127 4.38 5.68 -19.95
C PHE A 127 5.12 7.00 -19.67
N GLN A 128 4.52 7.85 -18.84
CA GLN A 128 5.14 9.10 -18.39
C GLN A 128 6.47 8.79 -17.71
N LEU A 129 7.52 9.50 -18.12
CA LEU A 129 8.84 9.32 -17.53
C LEU A 129 8.82 9.65 -16.03
N PRO A 130 9.56 8.90 -15.19
CA PRO A 130 9.69 9.20 -13.77
C PRO A 130 10.75 10.31 -13.59
N GLN A 131 10.50 11.49 -14.17
CA GLN A 131 11.49 12.54 -14.31
C GLN A 131 12.10 12.96 -12.98
N GLY A 132 13.41 13.16 -13.02
CA GLY A 132 14.24 13.51 -11.88
C GLY A 132 14.53 12.41 -10.88
N SER A 133 14.03 11.19 -11.10
CA SER A 133 14.41 10.00 -10.33
C SER A 133 15.40 9.13 -11.10
N ASP A 134 16.11 8.27 -10.37
CA ASP A 134 16.98 7.24 -10.96
C ASP A 134 16.17 6.07 -11.54
N MET A 135 14.84 6.10 -11.42
CA MET A 135 14.00 4.93 -11.69
C MET A 135 14.03 4.51 -13.15
N LEU A 136 14.10 5.43 -14.11
CA LEU A 136 14.18 5.06 -15.52
C LEU A 136 15.35 4.09 -15.81
N ALA A 137 16.51 4.32 -15.19
CA ALA A 137 17.68 3.47 -15.35
C ALA A 137 17.60 2.16 -14.54
N ARG A 138 16.74 2.11 -13.51
CA ARG A 138 16.57 0.95 -12.62
C ARG A 138 15.49 -0.01 -13.11
N VAL A 139 14.44 0.50 -13.76
CA VAL A 139 13.34 -0.33 -14.27
C VAL A 139 13.83 -1.18 -15.45
N PRO A 140 13.77 -2.52 -15.37
CA PRO A 140 14.27 -3.41 -16.41
C PRO A 140 13.61 -3.16 -17.78
N GLY A 141 14.42 -2.80 -18.78
CA GLY A 141 13.98 -2.61 -20.16
C GLY A 141 13.26 -1.29 -20.42
N ALA A 142 13.08 -0.42 -19.42
CA ALA A 142 12.55 0.91 -19.63
C ALA A 142 13.52 1.75 -20.46
N SER A 143 12.98 2.58 -21.36
CA SER A 143 13.80 3.52 -22.14
C SER A 143 13.03 4.81 -22.43
N ALA A 144 13.73 5.94 -22.47
CA ALA A 144 13.20 7.20 -22.97
C ALA A 144 13.52 7.35 -24.46
N ARG A 145 12.53 7.73 -25.26
CA ARG A 145 12.67 8.02 -26.70
C ARG A 145 11.65 9.09 -27.11
N PRO A 146 11.89 9.82 -28.21
CA PRO A 146 10.86 10.68 -28.78
C PRO A 146 9.63 9.86 -29.17
N ASP A 147 8.45 10.33 -28.77
CA ASP A 147 7.18 9.77 -29.21
C ASP A 147 7.08 9.92 -30.75
N PRO A 148 6.73 8.85 -31.49
CA PRO A 148 6.75 8.89 -32.95
C PRO A 148 5.67 9.78 -33.56
N ILE A 149 4.67 10.22 -32.78
CA ILE A 149 3.56 11.07 -33.22
C ILE A 149 3.78 12.51 -32.72
N ALA A 150 3.99 12.68 -31.41
CA ALA A 150 4.11 14.00 -30.78
C ALA A 150 5.53 14.57 -30.82
N GLY A 151 6.56 13.75 -31.04
CA GLY A 151 7.97 14.14 -31.02
C GLY A 151 8.54 14.45 -29.64
N ALA A 152 7.71 14.54 -28.59
CA ALA A 152 8.13 14.77 -27.21
C ALA A 152 8.75 13.50 -26.59
N GLU A 153 9.74 13.66 -25.72
CA GLU A 153 10.33 12.54 -24.97
C GLU A 153 9.28 11.80 -24.14
N ASN A 154 9.24 10.48 -24.26
CA ASN A 154 8.30 9.62 -23.56
C ASN A 154 8.97 8.30 -23.13
N GLY A 155 8.42 7.65 -22.10
CA GLY A 155 8.90 6.35 -21.65
C GLY A 155 8.29 5.21 -22.46
N PHE A 156 9.08 4.18 -22.73
CA PHE A 156 8.63 2.93 -23.37
C PHE A 156 9.12 1.73 -22.56
N ILE A 157 8.23 0.77 -22.34
CA ILE A 157 8.48 -0.45 -21.56
C ILE A 157 8.04 -1.70 -22.34
N PRO A 158 8.86 -2.78 -22.39
CA PRO A 158 8.46 -4.04 -23.01
C PRO A 158 7.41 -4.79 -22.18
N PRO A 159 6.71 -5.78 -22.76
CA PRO A 159 5.74 -6.59 -22.06
C PRO A 159 6.35 -7.41 -20.92
N LEU A 160 5.76 -7.31 -19.74
CA LEU A 160 6.05 -8.16 -18.57
C LEU A 160 5.08 -9.33 -18.58
N ARG A 161 5.56 -10.51 -18.98
CA ARG A 161 4.76 -11.75 -19.04
C ARG A 161 4.99 -12.59 -17.79
N LEU A 162 3.93 -13.20 -17.30
CA LEU A 162 3.97 -14.14 -16.18
C LEU A 162 3.76 -15.56 -16.71
N ASP A 163 4.50 -16.52 -16.18
CA ASP A 163 4.18 -17.93 -16.36
C ASP A 163 2.93 -18.26 -15.55
N THR A 164 2.96 -17.95 -14.26
CA THR A 164 1.90 -18.33 -13.33
C THR A 164 1.45 -17.15 -12.51
N PHE A 165 0.15 -16.89 -12.51
CA PHE A 165 -0.50 -15.97 -11.59
C PHE A 165 -1.35 -16.75 -10.60
N VAL A 166 -1.11 -16.56 -9.30
CA VAL A 166 -1.88 -17.18 -8.22
C VAL A 166 -2.73 -16.13 -7.51
N VAL A 167 -4.00 -16.45 -7.26
CA VAL A 167 -4.93 -15.51 -6.62
C VAL A 167 -5.93 -16.26 -5.74
N HIS A 168 -6.39 -15.59 -4.69
CA HIS A 168 -7.51 -16.04 -3.88
C HIS A 168 -8.71 -15.12 -4.10
N ALA A 169 -9.89 -15.71 -4.17
CA ALA A 169 -11.13 -15.01 -4.46
C ALA A 169 -12.28 -15.57 -3.63
N GLN A 170 -13.37 -14.82 -3.56
CA GLN A 170 -14.51 -15.20 -2.74
C GLN A 170 -15.18 -16.45 -3.28
N ARG A 171 -15.58 -16.43 -4.56
CA ARG A 171 -16.41 -17.49 -5.13
C ARG A 171 -15.97 -17.85 -6.53
N ALA A 172 -16.18 -19.10 -6.91
CA ALA A 172 -16.24 -19.51 -8.30
C ALA A 172 -17.61 -20.11 -8.60
N ASP A 173 -18.10 -20.00 -9.83
CA ASP A 173 -19.21 -20.84 -10.27
C ASP A 173 -18.73 -22.19 -10.81
N GLU A 174 -19.62 -23.18 -10.89
CA GLU A 174 -19.33 -24.51 -11.44
C GLU A 174 -18.84 -24.48 -12.91
N SER A 175 -19.02 -23.36 -13.63
CA SER A 175 -18.51 -23.18 -14.99
C SER A 175 -17.09 -22.63 -15.03
N GLY A 176 -16.56 -22.17 -13.89
CA GLY A 176 -15.21 -21.67 -13.71
C GLY A 176 -15.07 -20.15 -13.78
N ASN A 177 -16.16 -19.38 -13.77
CA ASN A 177 -16.04 -17.93 -13.57
C ASN A 177 -15.71 -17.65 -12.10
N VAL A 178 -14.88 -16.65 -11.84
CA VAL A 178 -14.40 -16.32 -10.50
C VAL A 178 -14.83 -14.92 -10.12
N GLN A 179 -15.53 -14.78 -9.01
CA GLN A 179 -16.00 -13.53 -8.45
C GLN A 179 -14.98 -12.98 -7.44
N ILE A 180 -14.63 -11.72 -7.66
CA ILE A 180 -13.80 -10.91 -6.81
C ILE A 180 -14.67 -9.78 -6.27
N ILE A 181 -14.82 -9.73 -4.95
CA ILE A 181 -15.49 -8.66 -4.20
C ILE A 181 -14.43 -7.78 -3.55
N GLY A 182 -14.62 -6.47 -3.60
CA GLY A 182 -13.69 -5.49 -3.05
C GLY A 182 -12.57 -5.08 -4.02
N PRO A 183 -11.46 -4.54 -3.51
CA PRO A 183 -10.40 -3.92 -4.31
C PRO A 183 -9.64 -4.98 -5.12
N ARG A 184 -9.23 -4.66 -6.34
CA ARG A 184 -8.62 -5.65 -7.27
C ARG A 184 -7.10 -5.62 -7.36
N ALA A 185 -6.43 -4.68 -6.70
CA ALA A 185 -4.97 -4.53 -6.83
C ALA A 185 -4.56 -4.52 -8.33
N LEU A 186 -3.61 -5.35 -8.75
CA LEU A 186 -3.28 -5.57 -10.17
C LEU A 186 -3.82 -6.91 -10.72
N ASP A 187 -4.79 -7.54 -10.04
CA ASP A 187 -5.21 -8.92 -10.31
C ASP A 187 -5.60 -9.12 -11.79
N PHE A 188 -6.29 -8.16 -12.40
CA PHE A 188 -6.76 -8.27 -13.78
C PHE A 188 -5.63 -8.07 -14.80
N ALA A 189 -4.75 -7.11 -14.55
CA ALA A 189 -3.56 -6.89 -15.37
C ALA A 189 -2.63 -8.12 -15.33
N MET A 190 -2.42 -8.71 -14.14
CA MET A 190 -1.61 -9.92 -13.97
C MET A 190 -2.26 -11.16 -14.60
N ALA A 191 -3.57 -11.37 -14.40
CA ALA A 191 -4.29 -12.47 -15.03
C ALA A 191 -4.25 -12.37 -16.57
N GLY A 192 -4.33 -11.15 -17.10
CA GLY A 192 -4.20 -10.86 -18.53
C GLY A 192 -2.78 -11.08 -19.07
N ALA A 193 -1.76 -10.93 -18.25
CA ALA A 193 -0.35 -11.12 -18.63
C ALA A 193 0.18 -12.55 -18.38
N ALA A 194 -0.60 -13.42 -17.72
CA ALA A 194 -0.17 -14.74 -17.29
C ALA A 194 -0.54 -15.87 -18.26
N ARG A 195 0.38 -16.84 -18.47
CA ARG A 195 0.08 -18.10 -19.19
C ARG A 195 -0.98 -18.89 -18.45
N GLN A 196 -0.79 -19.06 -17.15
CA GLN A 196 -1.70 -19.81 -16.29
C GLN A 196 -2.16 -18.98 -15.10
N VAL A 197 -3.45 -19.11 -14.78
CA VAL A 197 -4.11 -18.43 -13.65
C VAL A 197 -4.69 -19.50 -12.73
N LEU A 198 -4.14 -19.60 -11.53
CA LEU A 198 -4.49 -20.60 -10.53
C LEU A 198 -5.23 -19.92 -9.38
N VAL A 199 -6.44 -20.39 -9.11
CA VAL A 199 -7.37 -19.70 -8.21
C VAL A 199 -7.74 -20.60 -7.04
N THR A 200 -7.64 -20.08 -5.82
CA THR A 200 -8.32 -20.66 -4.66
C THR A 200 -9.57 -19.85 -4.33
N VAL A 201 -10.65 -20.51 -3.91
CA VAL A 201 -11.91 -19.84 -3.55
C VAL A 201 -12.47 -20.31 -2.22
N GLU A 202 -13.20 -19.44 -1.53
CA GLU A 202 -13.94 -19.81 -0.31
C GLU A 202 -15.12 -20.73 -0.63
N GLU A 203 -15.84 -20.46 -1.72
CA GLU A 203 -17.03 -21.24 -2.11
C GLU A 203 -17.06 -21.52 -3.62
N ILE A 204 -17.61 -22.68 -3.99
CA ILE A 204 -18.05 -22.98 -5.36
C ILE A 204 -19.58 -22.96 -5.36
N VAL A 205 -20.17 -22.16 -6.25
CA VAL A 205 -21.61 -21.93 -6.32
C VAL A 205 -22.21 -22.37 -7.67
N PRO A 206 -23.53 -22.60 -7.75
CA PRO A 206 -24.18 -22.90 -9.03
C PRO A 206 -24.01 -21.79 -10.07
N VAL A 207 -24.03 -22.16 -11.34
CA VAL A 207 -24.00 -21.20 -12.46
C VAL A 207 -25.17 -20.21 -12.36
N GLY A 208 -24.86 -18.92 -12.50
CA GLY A 208 -25.84 -17.83 -12.42
C GLY A 208 -25.88 -17.10 -11.07
N THR A 209 -25.34 -17.70 -10.00
CA THR A 209 -25.30 -17.11 -8.66
C THR A 209 -24.44 -15.84 -8.60
N LEU A 210 -23.31 -15.79 -9.32
CA LEU A 210 -22.37 -14.66 -9.27
C LEU A 210 -22.94 -13.32 -9.77
N ARG A 211 -24.16 -13.27 -10.31
CA ARG A 211 -24.77 -12.03 -10.85
C ARG A 211 -25.44 -11.16 -9.78
N GLN A 212 -25.55 -11.62 -8.54
CA GLN A 212 -26.46 -11.04 -7.55
C GLN A 212 -25.82 -9.94 -6.67
N ASP A 213 -24.49 -9.85 -6.57
CA ASP A 213 -23.84 -8.86 -5.70
C ASP A 213 -23.57 -7.52 -6.42
N GLY A 214 -23.65 -6.40 -5.69
CA GLY A 214 -23.61 -5.05 -6.29
C GLY A 214 -22.22 -4.58 -6.77
N ARG A 215 -21.17 -4.72 -5.95
CA ARG A 215 -19.82 -4.16 -6.19
C ARG A 215 -18.77 -5.25 -6.38
N GLN A 216 -18.85 -5.93 -7.52
CA GLN A 216 -18.08 -7.14 -7.84
C GLN A 216 -17.38 -7.04 -9.20
N SER A 217 -16.35 -7.86 -9.38
CA SER A 217 -15.67 -8.09 -10.65
C SER A 217 -15.60 -9.59 -10.91
N VAL A 218 -15.67 -9.99 -12.19
CA VAL A 218 -15.67 -11.41 -12.56
C VAL A 218 -14.52 -11.67 -13.54
N LEU A 219 -13.61 -12.57 -13.16
CA LEU A 219 -12.70 -13.21 -14.12
C LEU A 219 -13.50 -14.30 -14.84
N THR A 220 -13.56 -14.22 -16.16
CA THR A 220 -14.30 -15.19 -16.95
C THR A 220 -13.54 -16.50 -17.03
N ARG A 221 -14.26 -17.62 -17.13
CA ARG A 221 -13.68 -18.98 -17.14
C ARG A 221 -12.57 -19.22 -18.16
N ASN A 222 -12.53 -18.48 -19.27
CA ASN A 222 -11.47 -18.55 -20.28
C ASN A 222 -10.20 -17.77 -19.91
N GLN A 223 -10.19 -17.08 -18.77
CA GLN A 223 -9.01 -16.45 -18.18
C GLN A 223 -8.41 -17.31 -17.07
N VAL A 224 -9.12 -18.35 -16.62
CA VAL A 224 -8.74 -19.19 -15.47
C VAL A 224 -8.25 -20.56 -15.96
N SER A 225 -7.13 -21.02 -15.41
CA SER A 225 -6.55 -22.32 -15.78
C SER A 225 -7.02 -23.44 -14.85
N ALA A 226 -7.01 -23.18 -13.54
CA ALA A 226 -7.46 -24.14 -12.55
C ALA A 226 -8.00 -23.46 -11.28
N ILE A 227 -8.92 -24.16 -10.60
CA ILE A 227 -9.63 -23.68 -9.41
C ILE A 227 -9.57 -24.77 -8.32
N ALA A 228 -9.34 -24.36 -7.07
CA ALA A 228 -9.50 -25.20 -5.89
C ALA A 228 -10.41 -24.54 -4.86
N LEU A 229 -11.30 -25.34 -4.27
CA LEU A 229 -12.06 -24.95 -3.09
C LEU A 229 -11.12 -24.99 -1.87
N ALA A 230 -10.95 -23.84 -1.21
CA ALA A 230 -10.11 -23.68 -0.04
C ALA A 230 -10.75 -22.67 0.93
N PRO A 231 -11.75 -23.09 1.73
CA PRO A 231 -12.34 -22.25 2.77
C PRO A 231 -11.26 -21.86 3.80
N GLY A 232 -11.19 -20.58 4.13
CA GLY A 232 -10.09 -20.01 4.92
C GLY A 232 -8.78 -19.88 4.13
N GLY A 233 -8.86 -19.84 2.79
CA GLY A 233 -7.70 -19.91 1.89
C GLY A 233 -6.78 -18.69 1.98
N ALA A 234 -7.31 -17.55 2.46
CA ALA A 234 -6.53 -16.35 2.72
C ALA A 234 -6.02 -16.22 4.16
N TYR A 235 -6.54 -17.00 5.12
CA TYR A 235 -6.15 -16.87 6.52
C TYR A 235 -4.62 -16.98 6.70
N PRO A 236 -3.98 -16.09 7.50
CA PRO A 236 -4.58 -15.06 8.37
C PRO A 236 -4.85 -13.70 7.72
N ALA A 237 -4.62 -13.53 6.42
CA ALA A 237 -5.11 -12.37 5.67
C ALA A 237 -6.64 -12.44 5.53
N SER A 238 -7.28 -11.31 5.20
CA SER A 238 -8.74 -11.22 5.05
C SER A 238 -9.25 -11.84 3.74
N CYS A 239 -10.51 -12.25 3.77
CA CYS A 239 -11.32 -12.51 2.58
C CYS A 239 -12.74 -12.02 2.85
N LEU A 240 -13.00 -10.71 2.65
CA LEU A 240 -14.34 -10.17 2.87
C LEU A 240 -15.34 -10.73 1.84
N PRO A 241 -16.61 -10.98 2.22
CA PRO A 241 -17.21 -10.75 3.54
C PRO A 241 -17.10 -11.95 4.50
N PHE A 242 -16.24 -12.93 4.22
CA PHE A 242 -16.13 -14.16 5.02
C PHE A 242 -15.42 -13.93 6.35
N TYR A 243 -14.28 -13.25 6.35
CA TYR A 243 -13.49 -12.96 7.55
C TYR A 243 -12.51 -11.79 7.34
N VAL A 244 -12.20 -11.09 8.43
CA VAL A 244 -11.16 -10.03 8.48
C VAL A 244 -9.77 -10.60 8.76
N THR A 245 -8.74 -9.77 8.61
CA THR A 245 -7.35 -10.11 8.92
C THR A 245 -7.17 -10.44 10.40
N ASP A 246 -6.46 -11.53 10.69
CA ASP A 246 -6.05 -11.92 12.04
C ASP A 246 -4.68 -11.30 12.37
N TYR A 247 -4.69 -10.03 12.78
CA TYR A 247 -3.46 -9.32 13.14
C TYR A 247 -2.74 -9.93 14.35
N GLN A 248 -3.48 -10.55 15.28
CA GLN A 248 -2.90 -11.25 16.42
C GLN A 248 -2.09 -12.46 15.95
N ARG A 249 -2.65 -13.30 15.06
CA ARG A 249 -1.91 -14.43 14.50
C ARG A 249 -0.71 -13.98 13.67
N LEU A 250 -0.84 -12.91 12.88
CA LEU A 250 0.30 -12.36 12.13
C LEU A 250 1.42 -11.91 13.06
N TRP A 251 1.09 -11.22 14.16
CA TRP A 251 2.05 -10.80 15.18
C TRP A 251 2.80 -11.99 15.79
N GLU A 252 2.06 -13.02 16.20
CA GLU A 252 2.62 -14.26 16.74
C GLU A 252 3.53 -14.96 15.73
N ALA A 253 3.09 -15.07 14.47
CA ALA A 253 3.84 -15.72 13.40
C ALA A 253 5.15 -15.00 13.05
N PHE A 254 5.21 -13.67 13.19
CA PHE A 254 6.44 -12.90 12.96
C PHE A 254 7.38 -12.89 14.17
N ALA A 255 6.83 -13.12 15.37
CA ALA A 255 7.62 -13.21 16.60
C ALA A 255 8.26 -14.61 16.78
N ASP A 256 7.56 -15.66 16.34
CA ASP A 256 8.03 -17.05 16.41
C ASP A 256 9.21 -17.29 15.44
N ARG A 257 10.27 -17.90 15.97
CA ARG A 257 11.49 -18.25 15.22
C ARG A 257 11.72 -19.75 15.13
N GLU A 258 10.92 -20.56 15.82
CA GLU A 258 11.06 -22.01 15.91
C GLU A 258 10.22 -22.70 14.83
N THR A 259 9.00 -22.21 14.61
CA THR A 259 8.08 -22.77 13.62
C THR A 259 8.24 -22.05 12.28
N SER A 260 8.12 -22.80 11.17
CA SER A 260 8.11 -22.18 9.84
C SER A 260 6.93 -21.22 9.70
N LEU A 261 7.11 -20.14 8.95
CA LEU A 261 6.04 -19.21 8.60
C LEU A 261 4.91 -19.95 7.87
N ALA A 262 5.26 -20.90 6.99
CA ALA A 262 4.28 -21.75 6.35
C ALA A 262 3.44 -22.56 7.36
N ASP A 263 3.98 -23.02 8.49
CA ASP A 263 3.19 -23.75 9.48
C ASP A 263 2.41 -22.82 10.42
N ASN A 264 2.98 -21.66 10.76
CA ASN A 264 2.33 -20.66 11.61
C ASN A 264 1.09 -20.01 11.00
N LEU A 265 1.08 -19.86 9.67
CA LEU A 265 -0.03 -19.24 8.93
C LEU A 265 -1.16 -20.23 8.58
N ARG A 266 -1.18 -21.44 9.16
CA ARG A 266 -2.32 -22.35 8.96
C ARG A 266 -3.55 -21.90 9.75
N PRO A 267 -4.76 -22.04 9.21
CA PRO A 267 -5.96 -21.89 10.02
C PRO A 267 -5.99 -22.95 11.13
N PRO A 268 -6.66 -22.66 12.27
CA PRO A 268 -7.01 -23.68 13.26
C PRO A 268 -7.73 -24.88 12.66
N SER A 269 -7.71 -26.02 13.34
CA SER A 269 -8.40 -27.24 12.88
C SER A 269 -9.91 -27.06 12.74
N GLU A 270 -10.53 -26.19 13.54
CA GLU A 270 -11.95 -25.84 13.41
C GLU A 270 -12.25 -24.85 12.27
N GLY A 271 -11.23 -24.43 11.50
CA GLY A 271 -11.31 -23.41 10.46
C GLY A 271 -11.02 -22.00 10.98
N VAL A 272 -11.40 -20.98 10.19
CA VAL A 272 -11.19 -19.57 10.55
C VAL A 272 -11.97 -19.23 11.84
N PRO A 273 -11.36 -18.58 12.85
CA PRO A 273 -12.03 -18.21 14.09
C PRO A 273 -13.35 -17.45 13.87
N LYS A 274 -14.42 -17.86 14.56
CA LYS A 274 -15.74 -17.22 14.49
C LYS A 274 -15.73 -15.71 14.76
N PRO A 275 -14.96 -15.17 15.75
CA PRO A 275 -14.91 -13.73 15.97
C PRO A 275 -14.48 -12.94 14.74
N LEU A 276 -13.52 -13.45 13.94
CA LEU A 276 -13.08 -12.81 12.70
C LEU A 276 -14.18 -12.83 11.62
N GLN A 277 -14.95 -13.92 11.56
CA GLN A 277 -16.09 -14.03 10.65
C GLN A 277 -17.24 -13.08 11.06
N SER A 278 -17.47 -12.92 12.36
CA SER A 278 -18.44 -11.97 12.88
C SER A 278 -18.00 -10.53 12.65
N ALA A 279 -16.71 -10.23 12.84
CA ALA A 279 -16.12 -8.93 12.58
C ALA A 279 -16.30 -8.50 11.11
N ALA A 280 -16.13 -9.42 10.15
CA ALA A 280 -16.35 -9.15 8.72
C ALA A 280 -17.79 -8.76 8.36
N LYS A 281 -18.74 -9.04 9.26
CA LYS A 281 -20.17 -8.72 9.08
C LYS A 281 -20.59 -7.47 9.85
N VAL A 282 -19.67 -6.83 10.59
CA VAL A 282 -19.93 -5.57 11.27
C VAL A 282 -20.18 -4.49 10.22
N ARG A 283 -21.31 -3.80 10.34
CA ARG A 283 -21.76 -2.77 9.42
C ARG A 283 -21.14 -1.42 9.78
N ALA A 284 -20.74 -0.67 8.77
CA ALA A 284 -20.19 0.66 8.95
C ALA A 284 -21.14 1.59 9.71
N ALA A 285 -22.45 1.51 9.44
CA ALA A 285 -23.46 2.27 10.17
C ALA A 285 -23.45 2.00 11.68
N ALA A 286 -23.23 0.75 12.10
CA ALA A 286 -23.16 0.40 13.52
C ALA A 286 -21.91 1.02 14.17
N VAL A 287 -20.75 0.91 13.52
CA VAL A 287 -19.48 1.45 14.03
C VAL A 287 -19.50 2.97 14.10
N LEU A 288 -20.01 3.64 13.05
CA LEU A 288 -20.08 5.10 12.98
C LEU A 288 -21.09 5.70 13.99
N ALA A 289 -22.08 4.92 14.43
CA ALA A 289 -23.03 5.31 15.47
C ALA A 289 -22.50 5.10 16.89
N MET A 290 -21.37 4.41 17.08
CA MET A 290 -20.85 4.14 18.42
C MET A 290 -20.38 5.41 19.12
N PRO A 291 -20.60 5.52 20.45
CA PRO A 291 -20.07 6.63 21.23
C PRO A 291 -18.54 6.72 21.12
N ALA A 292 -18.06 7.94 20.97
CA ALA A 292 -16.65 8.32 21.02
C ALA A 292 -15.94 7.70 22.25
N LEU A 293 -14.76 7.10 22.04
CA LEU A 293 -13.91 6.62 23.14
C LEU A 293 -13.29 7.80 23.91
N ALA A 294 -13.60 7.95 25.19
CA ALA A 294 -13.01 9.00 26.01
C ALA A 294 -11.49 8.78 26.20
N HIS A 295 -10.68 9.80 25.90
CA HIS A 295 -9.25 9.86 26.25
C HIS A 295 -8.98 11.06 27.16
N ALA A 296 -8.15 10.86 28.18
CA ALA A 296 -7.96 11.78 29.30
C ALA A 296 -6.86 12.85 29.11
N GLU A 297 -6.05 12.77 28.05
CA GLU A 297 -4.90 13.68 27.88
C GLU A 297 -5.34 15.07 27.43
N LYS A 298 -4.89 16.11 28.16
CA LYS A 298 -5.27 17.50 27.87
C LYS A 298 -4.36 18.21 26.85
N LYS A 299 -3.13 17.74 26.64
CA LYS A 299 -2.17 18.41 25.73
C LYS A 299 -2.05 17.63 24.43
N ALA A 300 -1.97 18.34 23.31
CA ALA A 300 -1.70 17.73 22.01
C ALA A 300 -0.27 17.17 21.96
N SER A 301 -0.12 15.93 21.47
CA SER A 301 1.19 15.35 21.16
C SER A 301 1.72 15.83 19.81
N VAL A 302 3.01 15.66 19.54
CA VAL A 302 3.63 16.09 18.27
C VAL A 302 3.02 15.38 17.05
N ASP A 303 2.71 14.09 17.18
CA ASP A 303 2.05 13.30 16.13
C ASP A 303 0.63 13.81 15.83
N GLU A 304 -0.11 14.28 16.84
CA GLU A 304 -1.44 14.88 16.66
C GLU A 304 -1.35 16.24 15.97
N ILE A 305 -0.36 17.07 16.37
CA ILE A 305 -0.10 18.38 15.75
C ILE A 305 0.24 18.19 14.28
N ILE A 306 1.13 17.24 13.94
CA ILE A 306 1.48 16.95 12.55
C ILE A 306 0.27 16.42 11.78
N ALA A 307 -0.48 15.45 12.32
CA ALA A 307 -1.65 14.89 11.65
C ALA A 307 -2.69 15.98 11.30
N ALA A 308 -3.00 16.86 12.26
CA ALA A 308 -3.92 17.97 12.06
C ALA A 308 -3.36 19.02 11.07
N ARG A 309 -2.06 19.30 11.13
CA ARG A 309 -1.42 20.24 10.21
C ARG A 309 -1.42 19.73 8.78
N ILE A 310 -1.15 18.44 8.56
CA ILE A 310 -1.27 17.81 7.24
C ILE A 310 -2.73 17.81 6.78
N ALA A 311 -3.68 17.51 7.68
CA ALA A 311 -5.11 17.55 7.35
C ALA A 311 -5.55 18.93 6.84
N ALA A 312 -4.99 20.01 7.37
CA ALA A 312 -5.28 21.38 6.94
C ALA A 312 -4.77 21.73 5.52
N GLU A 313 -4.00 20.86 4.87
CA GLU A 313 -3.66 21.01 3.44
C GLU A 313 -4.73 20.48 2.50
N LEU A 314 -5.75 19.81 3.04
CA LEU A 314 -6.83 19.19 2.29
C LEU A 314 -8.07 20.10 2.33
N ASP A 315 -8.86 20.04 1.27
CA ASP A 315 -10.08 20.82 1.08
C ASP A 315 -11.15 20.00 0.34
N ASN A 316 -12.34 20.55 0.18
CA ASN A 316 -13.44 19.89 -0.53
C ASN A 316 -13.10 19.52 -1.99
N GLU A 317 -12.14 20.20 -2.62
CA GLU A 317 -11.69 19.93 -3.99
C GLU A 317 -10.56 18.89 -4.03
N SER A 318 -10.22 18.29 -2.90
CA SER A 318 -9.14 17.32 -2.80
C SER A 318 -9.57 15.93 -3.23
N PHE A 319 -8.84 15.37 -4.20
CA PHE A 319 -8.76 13.93 -4.42
C PHE A 319 -7.48 13.43 -3.76
N ALA A 320 -7.64 12.76 -2.63
CA ALA A 320 -6.56 12.12 -1.89
C ALA A 320 -6.42 10.65 -2.28
N SER A 321 -5.22 10.26 -2.71
CA SER A 321 -4.84 8.86 -2.72
C SER A 321 -4.12 8.48 -1.44
N ALA A 322 -4.64 7.49 -0.73
CA ALA A 322 -4.07 6.97 0.49
C ALA A 322 -3.25 5.72 0.23
N GLY A 323 -1.95 5.83 0.51
CA GLY A 323 -1.06 4.68 0.60
C GLY A 323 -1.49 3.72 1.72
N ALA A 324 -1.17 2.44 1.55
CA ALA A 324 -1.62 1.38 2.44
C ALA A 324 -0.82 1.25 3.75
N VAL A 325 0.39 1.85 3.86
CA VAL A 325 1.29 1.65 5.01
C VAL A 325 1.73 2.95 5.68
N SER A 326 0.86 3.96 5.69
CA SER A 326 1.11 5.27 6.28
C SER A 326 -0.03 5.65 7.23
N PRO A 327 -0.02 5.15 8.48
CA PRO A 327 -1.05 5.47 9.47
C PRO A 327 -1.27 6.97 9.67
N LEU A 328 -0.20 7.77 9.80
CA LEU A 328 -0.31 9.23 9.99
C LEU A 328 -1.04 9.92 8.82
N ALA A 329 -0.70 9.53 7.58
CA ALA A 329 -1.38 10.03 6.38
C ALA A 329 -2.86 9.65 6.36
N ASN A 330 -3.17 8.38 6.69
CA ASN A 330 -4.54 7.88 6.74
C ASN A 330 -5.39 8.61 7.80
N VAL A 331 -4.79 8.98 8.93
CA VAL A 331 -5.43 9.83 9.95
C VAL A 331 -5.69 11.23 9.39
N ALA A 332 -4.71 11.85 8.72
CA ALA A 332 -4.86 13.20 8.17
C ALA A 332 -6.00 13.29 7.14
N TYR A 333 -6.09 12.33 6.20
CA TYR A 333 -7.17 12.29 5.22
C TYR A 333 -8.56 12.18 5.86
N ARG A 334 -8.72 11.20 6.76
CA ARG A 334 -10.00 10.93 7.42
C ARG A 334 -10.38 12.08 8.36
N LEU A 335 -9.41 12.69 9.03
CA LEU A 335 -9.63 13.86 9.87
C LEU A 335 -10.11 15.07 9.07
N ALA A 336 -9.48 15.37 7.93
CA ALA A 336 -9.92 16.46 7.06
C ALA A 336 -11.37 16.25 6.60
N LYS A 337 -11.68 15.05 6.07
CA LYS A 337 -13.03 14.70 5.62
C LYS A 337 -14.07 14.72 6.76
N ALA A 338 -13.68 14.36 7.97
CA ALA A 338 -14.56 14.37 9.14
C ALA A 338 -14.81 15.76 9.75
N THR A 339 -14.06 16.79 9.33
CA THR A 339 -14.08 18.11 9.98
C THR A 339 -14.43 19.24 9.02
N HIS A 340 -13.56 19.54 8.06
CA HIS A 340 -13.66 20.76 7.25
C HIS A 340 -13.72 20.50 5.73
N ALA A 341 -13.46 19.26 5.29
CA ALA A 341 -13.44 18.87 3.89
C ALA A 341 -14.39 17.69 3.57
N PRO A 342 -15.68 17.73 3.96
CA PRO A 342 -16.60 16.58 3.81
C PRO A 342 -16.77 16.09 2.37
N ASP A 343 -16.58 16.96 1.37
CA ASP A 343 -16.77 16.63 -0.06
C ASP A 343 -15.49 16.07 -0.71
N MET A 344 -14.38 16.01 0.03
CA MET A 344 -13.13 15.46 -0.51
C MET A 344 -13.26 13.97 -0.84
N ILE A 345 -12.58 13.54 -1.90
CA ILE A 345 -12.49 12.13 -2.26
C ILE A 345 -11.29 11.51 -1.56
N ILE A 346 -11.50 10.39 -0.87
CA ILE A 346 -10.42 9.55 -0.33
C ILE A 346 -10.48 8.21 -1.05
N ALA A 347 -9.37 7.83 -1.67
CA ALA A 347 -9.20 6.53 -2.29
C ALA A 347 -8.16 5.70 -1.49
N THR A 348 -8.48 4.46 -1.10
CA THR A 348 -7.60 3.61 -0.26
C THR A 348 -7.24 2.30 -0.96
N MET A 349 -6.28 1.56 -0.39
CA MET A 349 -5.79 0.28 -0.92
C MET A 349 -5.38 0.36 -2.40
N SER A 350 -4.38 1.19 -2.70
CA SER A 350 -3.96 1.47 -4.09
C SER A 350 -5.13 1.95 -4.96
N CYS A 351 -5.98 2.80 -4.38
CA CYS A 351 -7.25 3.27 -4.95
C CYS A 351 -8.23 2.15 -5.34
N GLY A 352 -8.19 1.01 -4.66
CA GLY A 352 -9.15 -0.06 -4.85
C GLY A 352 -10.51 0.22 -4.20
N HIS A 353 -10.56 1.08 -3.18
CA HIS A 353 -11.79 1.66 -2.63
C HIS A 353 -11.83 3.14 -3.00
N LEU A 354 -12.92 3.60 -3.62
CA LEU A 354 -13.06 4.98 -4.08
C LEU A 354 -14.13 5.72 -3.29
N ASP A 355 -13.78 6.92 -2.85
CA ASP A 355 -14.65 7.83 -2.10
C ASP A 355 -15.26 7.17 -0.85
N ILE A 356 -14.37 6.77 0.08
CA ILE A 356 -14.78 6.19 1.37
C ILE A 356 -15.35 7.27 2.30
N ALA A 357 -16.19 6.86 3.24
CA ALA A 357 -16.59 7.72 4.35
C ALA A 357 -15.41 7.91 5.34
N PRO A 358 -15.36 9.02 6.09
CA PRO A 358 -14.46 9.10 7.24
C PRO A 358 -14.87 8.04 8.28
N SER A 359 -13.95 7.13 8.58
CA SER A 359 -14.18 5.97 9.44
C SER A 359 -13.09 5.86 10.52
N PRO A 360 -13.36 5.22 11.67
CA PRO A 360 -12.32 4.94 12.64
C PRO A 360 -11.34 3.90 12.11
N MET A 361 -10.05 4.16 12.32
CA MET A 361 -8.96 3.24 12.00
C MET A 361 -8.85 2.16 13.08
N VAL A 362 -9.77 1.19 13.01
CA VAL A 362 -9.72 -0.07 13.78
C VAL A 362 -9.07 -1.11 12.87
N LEU A 363 -7.93 -1.67 13.26
CA LEU A 363 -7.09 -2.52 12.39
C LEU A 363 -7.90 -3.64 11.72
N SER A 364 -8.65 -4.38 12.52
CA SER A 364 -9.41 -5.52 12.03
C SER A 364 -10.65 -5.13 11.21
N LEU A 365 -11.15 -3.90 11.32
CA LEU A 365 -12.38 -3.46 10.64
C LEU A 365 -12.15 -2.47 9.50
N ILE A 366 -10.98 -1.82 9.41
CA ILE A 366 -10.74 -0.71 8.48
C ILE A 366 -11.02 -1.10 7.04
N GLU A 367 -10.61 -2.31 6.62
CA GLU A 367 -10.91 -2.82 5.28
C GLU A 367 -12.41 -3.01 5.05
N SER A 368 -13.13 -3.60 6.01
CA SER A 368 -14.58 -3.79 5.89
C SER A 368 -15.34 -2.46 5.87
N LEU A 369 -14.91 -1.47 6.65
CA LEU A 369 -15.48 -0.13 6.68
C LEU A 369 -15.25 0.60 5.36
N ASP A 370 -14.02 0.57 4.85
CA ASP A 370 -13.67 1.15 3.55
C ASP A 370 -14.47 0.45 2.43
N CYS A 371 -14.54 -0.89 2.44
CA CYS A 371 -15.29 -1.68 1.44
C CYS A 371 -16.80 -1.40 1.46
N GLU A 372 -17.41 -1.24 2.63
CA GLU A 372 -18.85 -0.95 2.72
C GLU A 372 -19.16 0.48 2.29
N THR A 373 -18.36 1.44 2.76
CA THR A 373 -18.65 2.87 2.58
C THR A 373 -18.21 3.43 1.24
N ALA A 374 -17.21 2.81 0.58
CA ALA A 374 -16.75 3.24 -0.74
C ALA A 374 -17.90 3.34 -1.74
N VAL A 375 -17.90 4.37 -2.57
CA VAL A 375 -18.86 4.50 -3.68
C VAL A 375 -18.62 3.42 -4.73
N ALA A 376 -17.34 3.11 -5.01
CA ALA A 376 -16.95 2.13 -6.01
C ALA A 376 -15.71 1.33 -5.61
N HIS A 377 -15.59 0.12 -6.18
CA HIS A 377 -14.38 -0.71 -6.10
C HIS A 377 -13.67 -0.77 -7.45
N ALA A 378 -12.34 -0.67 -7.44
CA ALA A 378 -11.53 -0.64 -8.65
C ALA A 378 -10.25 -1.50 -8.51
N GLY A 379 -9.59 -1.76 -9.63
CA GLY A 379 -8.19 -2.17 -9.65
C GLY A 379 -7.27 -0.97 -9.53
N GLY A 380 -6.08 -1.17 -8.97
CA GLY A 380 -5.06 -0.14 -8.97
C GLY A 380 -4.57 0.20 -10.39
N ASP A 381 -4.63 -0.75 -11.32
CA ASP A 381 -4.40 -0.46 -12.74
C ASP A 381 -5.49 0.46 -13.32
N ASP A 382 -6.77 0.23 -12.99
CA ASP A 382 -7.89 1.06 -13.45
C ASP A 382 -7.76 2.51 -12.97
N THR A 383 -7.40 2.69 -11.70
CA THR A 383 -7.25 4.02 -11.10
C THR A 383 -5.96 4.70 -11.53
N TYR A 384 -4.89 3.94 -11.81
CA TYR A 384 -3.71 4.52 -12.44
C TYR A 384 -4.06 5.11 -13.82
N SER A 385 -4.82 4.37 -14.64
CA SER A 385 -5.30 4.87 -15.93
C SER A 385 -6.22 6.06 -15.81
N THR A 386 -7.19 5.98 -14.89
CA THR A 386 -8.29 6.94 -14.83
C THR A 386 -7.88 8.24 -14.17
N TYR A 387 -7.09 8.15 -13.08
CA TYR A 387 -6.82 9.29 -12.21
C TYR A 387 -5.34 9.65 -12.12
N TYR A 388 -4.44 8.68 -11.87
CA TYR A 388 -3.03 9.00 -11.66
C TYR A 388 -2.39 9.57 -12.92
N GLN A 389 -2.45 8.81 -14.02
CA GLN A 389 -1.74 9.14 -15.25
C GLN A 389 -2.29 10.41 -15.91
N ALA A 390 -3.58 10.69 -15.72
CA ALA A 390 -4.23 11.94 -16.12
C ALA A 390 -3.86 13.14 -15.21
N GLY A 391 -3.22 12.87 -14.07
CA GLY A 391 -2.91 13.86 -13.04
C GLY A 391 -4.15 14.45 -12.37
N ALA A 392 -5.22 13.67 -12.24
CA ALA A 392 -6.45 14.10 -11.58
C ALA A 392 -6.38 13.99 -10.05
N VAL A 393 -5.45 13.20 -9.52
CA VAL A 393 -5.23 13.12 -8.07
C VAL A 393 -4.56 14.40 -7.59
N THR A 394 -5.10 15.00 -6.53
CA THR A 394 -4.56 16.26 -6.01
C THR A 394 -3.50 16.02 -4.95
N HIS A 395 -3.74 15.09 -4.02
CA HIS A 395 -2.85 14.85 -2.89
C HIS A 395 -2.48 13.38 -2.79
N GLU A 396 -1.19 13.11 -2.59
CA GLU A 396 -0.72 11.87 -1.97
C GLU A 396 0.32 12.24 -0.92
N ILE A 397 0.04 11.88 0.33
CA ILE A 397 0.87 12.10 1.50
C ILE A 397 1.74 10.85 1.69
N VAL A 398 3.06 11.03 1.62
CA VAL A 398 4.00 9.91 1.60
C VAL A 398 5.03 10.04 2.72
N GLY A 399 5.23 8.95 3.46
CA GLY A 399 6.33 8.84 4.43
C GLY A 399 7.66 8.66 3.70
N ALA A 400 8.68 9.44 4.11
CA ALA A 400 10.01 9.37 3.51
C ALA A 400 11.07 8.90 4.51
N ALA A 401 12.01 8.07 4.04
CA ALA A 401 13.17 7.68 4.85
C ALA A 401 14.28 8.75 4.82
N GLN A 402 14.59 9.27 3.63
CA GLN A 402 15.46 10.45 3.49
C GLN A 402 14.87 11.44 2.50
N VAL A 403 15.02 12.73 2.81
CA VAL A 403 14.78 13.85 1.91
C VAL A 403 16.01 14.74 1.89
N ASP A 404 16.39 15.24 0.72
CA ASP A 404 17.50 16.18 0.62
C ASP A 404 17.08 17.65 0.48
N ARG A 405 18.09 18.55 0.48
CA ARG A 405 17.89 20.00 0.37
C ARG A 405 17.07 20.44 -0.85
N ARG A 406 16.95 19.62 -1.91
CA ARG A 406 16.18 19.90 -3.13
C ARG A 406 14.83 19.20 -3.17
N GLY A 407 14.43 18.55 -2.07
CA GLY A 407 13.20 17.76 -2.01
C GLY A 407 13.26 16.48 -2.83
N ARG A 408 14.46 15.93 -3.10
CA ARG A 408 14.62 14.57 -3.64
C ARG A 408 14.50 13.57 -2.51
N VAL A 409 13.89 12.42 -2.79
CA VAL A 409 13.58 11.40 -1.78
C VAL A 409 14.35 10.11 -2.05
N ASN A 410 14.73 9.41 -0.99
CA ASN A 410 15.20 8.04 -1.05
C ASN A 410 14.36 7.15 -0.13
N THR A 411 13.72 6.14 -0.71
CA THR A 411 12.99 5.06 0.00
C THR A 411 13.43 3.66 -0.44
N ILE A 412 14.54 3.57 -1.19
CA ILE A 412 15.00 2.32 -1.81
C ILE A 412 16.05 1.65 -0.93
N ALA A 413 17.11 2.35 -0.60
CA ALA A 413 18.18 1.79 0.23
C ALA A 413 19.14 2.86 0.75
N LEU A 414 19.78 2.57 1.88
CA LEU A 414 20.84 3.39 2.47
C LEU A 414 22.17 2.64 2.44
N ARG A 415 23.29 3.35 2.38
CA ARG A 415 24.62 2.75 2.54
C ARG A 415 25.08 2.86 3.98
N LYS A 416 25.62 1.77 4.53
CA LYS A 416 26.21 1.77 5.88
C LYS A 416 27.61 2.40 5.80
N PRO A 417 28.05 3.19 6.81
CA PRO A 417 29.43 3.69 6.88
C PRO A 417 30.49 2.58 6.85
N SER A 418 30.16 1.41 7.41
CA SER A 418 31.01 0.21 7.43
C SER A 418 31.14 -0.49 6.07
N GLY A 419 30.43 -0.02 5.04
CA GLY A 419 30.15 -0.79 3.83
C GLY A 419 28.89 -1.66 3.97
N GLY A 420 28.23 -1.93 2.85
CA GLY A 420 26.97 -2.66 2.77
C GLY A 420 25.71 -1.77 2.65
N LEU A 421 24.57 -2.42 2.46
CA LEU A 421 23.26 -1.79 2.22
C LEU A 421 22.34 -1.93 3.45
N ILE A 422 21.46 -0.97 3.67
CA ILE A 422 20.22 -1.11 4.44
C ILE A 422 19.08 -1.05 3.43
N ARG A 423 18.32 -2.14 3.28
CA ARG A 423 17.17 -2.16 2.37
C ARG A 423 15.97 -1.48 3.03
N LEU A 424 15.40 -0.51 2.32
CA LEU A 424 14.15 0.20 2.66
C LEU A 424 12.95 -0.44 1.91
N PRO A 425 11.70 0.01 2.10
CA PRO A 425 10.54 -0.66 1.51
C PRO A 425 10.55 -0.76 -0.02
N GLY A 426 11.15 0.20 -0.73
CA GLY A 426 11.05 0.33 -2.18
C GLY A 426 10.21 1.53 -2.62
N GLN A 427 10.08 1.73 -3.93
CA GLN A 427 9.56 2.94 -4.54
C GLN A 427 8.05 3.19 -4.35
N GLY A 428 7.21 2.15 -4.26
CA GLY A 428 5.79 2.28 -3.84
C GLY A 428 4.89 3.23 -4.66
N GLY A 429 5.31 3.66 -5.85
CA GLY A 429 4.66 4.67 -6.69
C GLY A 429 5.29 6.08 -6.62
N MET A 430 6.28 6.34 -5.75
CA MET A 430 6.74 7.69 -5.42
C MET A 430 7.21 8.56 -6.61
N ALA A 431 7.92 7.97 -7.58
CA ALA A 431 8.35 8.70 -8.78
C ALA A 431 7.19 9.07 -9.71
N ASP A 432 6.11 8.28 -9.66
CA ASP A 432 4.90 8.53 -10.44
C ASP A 432 4.13 9.70 -9.80
N VAL A 433 3.89 9.63 -8.48
CA VAL A 433 3.09 10.62 -7.73
C VAL A 433 3.79 11.98 -7.66
N ALA A 434 5.12 11.99 -7.48
CA ALA A 434 5.93 13.22 -7.47
C ALA A 434 5.82 13.99 -8.79
N ASN A 435 5.40 13.35 -9.88
CA ASN A 435 5.20 14.02 -11.16
C ASN A 435 3.72 14.28 -11.49
N MET A 436 2.85 13.32 -11.20
CA MET A 436 1.46 13.33 -11.66
C MET A 436 0.48 14.00 -10.70
N HIS A 437 0.76 14.03 -9.38
CA HIS A 437 -0.19 14.59 -8.41
C HIS A 437 -0.04 16.10 -8.29
N ARG A 438 -1.15 16.81 -8.03
CA ARG A 438 -1.15 18.28 -7.93
C ARG A 438 -0.18 18.78 -6.86
N ASP A 439 -0.35 18.34 -5.64
CA ASP A 439 0.42 18.71 -4.45
C ASP A 439 1.15 17.45 -3.93
N TYR A 440 2.42 17.62 -3.56
CA TYR A 440 3.29 16.52 -3.11
C TYR A 440 3.65 16.73 -1.65
N LEU A 441 3.04 15.94 -0.77
CA LEU A 441 3.18 16.10 0.68
C LEU A 441 4.02 14.95 1.23
N LEU A 442 5.12 15.29 1.89
CA LEU A 442 6.03 14.34 2.51
C LEU A 442 5.98 14.49 4.02
N TYR A 443 6.16 13.40 4.76
CA TYR A 443 6.43 13.50 6.19
C TYR A 443 7.61 12.62 6.62
N ILE A 444 8.31 13.12 7.63
CA ILE A 444 9.42 12.43 8.30
C ILE A 444 9.12 12.51 9.81
N PRO A 445 8.64 11.43 10.44
CA PRO A 445 8.27 11.44 11.85
C PRO A 445 9.42 11.80 12.81
N ARG A 446 10.67 11.59 12.38
CA ARG A 446 11.89 11.84 13.15
C ARG A 446 12.89 12.64 12.34
N HIS A 447 12.95 13.92 12.60
CA HIS A 447 13.91 14.84 12.01
C HIS A 447 15.31 14.55 12.54
N SER A 448 16.25 14.29 11.65
CA SER A 448 17.66 14.08 11.99
C SER A 448 18.56 14.35 10.79
N ILE A 449 19.86 14.48 11.03
CA ILE A 449 20.86 14.63 9.97
C ILE A 449 20.91 13.40 9.04
N GLN A 450 20.35 12.26 9.47
CA GLN A 450 20.26 11.03 8.68
C GLN A 450 19.01 11.01 7.79
N SER A 451 17.92 11.68 8.20
CA SER A 451 16.66 11.74 7.44
C SER A 451 16.56 12.99 6.57
N LEU A 452 17.18 14.11 6.97
CA LEU A 452 17.30 15.35 6.20
C LEU A 452 18.76 15.53 5.80
N VAL A 453 19.13 15.01 4.63
CA VAL A 453 20.53 14.94 4.17
C VAL A 453 20.86 16.03 3.15
N ASN A 454 22.14 16.36 2.96
CA ASN A 454 22.49 17.33 1.91
C ASN A 454 22.17 16.83 0.49
N GLU A 455 22.38 15.54 0.24
CA GLU A 455 22.08 14.88 -1.03
C GLU A 455 21.79 13.40 -0.77
N VAL A 456 20.72 12.88 -1.38
CA VAL A 456 20.43 11.45 -1.33
C VAL A 456 21.31 10.67 -2.31
N GLU A 457 21.77 9.48 -1.92
CA GLU A 457 22.56 8.59 -2.80
C GLU A 457 21.73 7.94 -3.92
N ILE A 458 20.43 7.72 -3.66
CA ILE A 458 19.49 7.12 -4.60
C ILE A 458 18.27 8.02 -4.67
N VAL A 459 17.94 8.51 -5.86
CA VAL A 459 16.77 9.36 -6.04
C VAL A 459 15.59 8.49 -6.45
N SER A 460 14.76 8.08 -5.48
CA SER A 460 13.55 7.31 -5.75
C SER A 460 12.40 8.18 -6.27
N SER A 461 12.42 9.48 -5.98
CA SER A 461 11.50 10.48 -6.57
C SER A 461 12.08 11.89 -6.43
N ALA A 462 11.64 12.82 -7.28
CA ALA A 462 12.08 14.21 -7.21
C ALA A 462 10.99 15.17 -7.70
N ARG A 463 10.46 16.00 -6.80
CA ARG A 463 9.58 17.11 -7.18
C ARG A 463 10.37 18.37 -7.52
N GLY A 464 11.44 18.67 -6.77
CA GLY A 464 12.16 19.93 -6.87
C GLY A 464 13.22 20.06 -7.96
N LEU A 465 13.37 19.04 -8.81
CA LEU A 465 14.28 19.14 -9.94
C LEU A 465 13.74 20.07 -11.04
N LEU A 466 12.44 19.99 -11.30
CA LEU A 466 11.77 20.70 -12.39
C LEU A 466 10.96 21.88 -11.86
N THR A 467 11.10 23.04 -12.50
CA THR A 467 10.27 24.22 -12.28
C THR A 467 8.86 24.01 -12.83
N PRO A 468 7.85 24.78 -12.39
CA PRO A 468 6.52 24.76 -13.00
C PRO A 468 6.54 24.93 -14.53
N ALA A 469 7.42 25.79 -15.05
CA ALA A 469 7.56 26.03 -16.48
C ALA A 469 8.16 24.83 -17.25
N GLU A 470 9.05 24.06 -16.63
CA GLU A 470 9.60 22.82 -17.21
C GLU A 470 8.60 21.65 -17.13
N ARG A 471 7.73 21.65 -16.11
CA ARG A 471 6.75 20.57 -15.83
C ARG A 471 5.54 20.64 -16.75
N ALA A 472 5.01 21.83 -17.00
CA ALA A 472 3.75 22.00 -17.74
C ALA A 472 3.78 21.41 -19.17
N PRO A 473 4.84 21.62 -19.99
CA PRO A 473 4.92 21.01 -21.33
C PRO A 473 4.98 19.49 -21.32
N MET A 474 5.39 18.87 -20.21
CA MET A 474 5.45 17.41 -20.03
C MET A 474 4.13 16.82 -19.50
N GLY A 475 3.11 17.65 -19.27
CA GLY A 475 1.84 17.24 -18.68
C GLY A 475 1.91 16.96 -17.17
N TYR A 476 3.00 17.34 -16.49
CA TYR A 476 3.14 17.16 -15.06
C TYR A 476 2.48 18.30 -14.28
N ARG A 477 1.99 17.97 -13.07
CA ARG A 477 1.31 18.95 -12.22
C ARG A 477 2.29 19.81 -11.43
N THR A 478 1.90 21.04 -11.11
CA THR A 478 2.81 22.11 -10.65
C THR A 478 2.45 22.68 -9.27
N GLY A 479 1.66 21.96 -8.48
CA GLY A 479 1.29 22.41 -7.13
C GLY A 479 2.43 22.33 -6.12
N ARG A 480 2.07 22.47 -4.86
CA ARG A 480 3.00 22.67 -3.74
C ARG A 480 3.76 21.40 -3.41
N ALA A 481 4.91 21.56 -2.77
CA ALA A 481 5.68 20.47 -2.20
C ALA A 481 6.07 20.83 -0.77
N LEU A 482 5.59 20.05 0.20
CA LEU A 482 5.80 20.28 1.62
C LEU A 482 6.43 19.06 2.28
N VAL A 483 7.26 19.28 3.31
CA VAL A 483 7.85 18.22 4.14
C VAL A 483 7.53 18.51 5.60
N PHE A 484 6.72 17.67 6.22
CA PHE A 484 6.32 17.78 7.63
C PHE A 484 7.26 16.94 8.51
N THR A 485 7.77 17.51 9.59
CA THR A 485 8.65 16.82 10.55
C THR A 485 8.23 17.11 11.99
N ASP A 486 8.77 16.38 12.95
CA ASP A 486 8.60 16.67 14.40
C ASP A 486 9.25 17.96 14.87
N LEU A 487 10.01 18.67 14.02
CA LEU A 487 10.63 19.96 14.34
C LEU A 487 10.08 21.14 13.54
N CYS A 488 9.66 20.92 12.30
CA CYS A 488 9.25 22.00 11.39
C CYS A 488 8.50 21.50 10.15
N VAL A 489 7.96 22.45 9.39
CA VAL A 489 7.43 22.26 8.04
C VAL A 489 8.35 22.96 7.05
N PHE A 490 8.85 22.21 6.07
CA PHE A 490 9.55 22.76 4.92
C PHE A 490 8.60 22.96 3.75
N ARG A 491 8.87 24.00 2.96
CA ARG A 491 8.34 24.20 1.62
C ARG A 491 9.49 24.15 0.63
N LEU A 492 9.30 23.48 -0.50
CA LEU A 492 10.21 23.62 -1.62
C LEU A 492 10.01 25.00 -2.25
N ASP A 493 11.02 25.85 -2.16
CA ASP A 493 10.99 27.16 -2.79
C ASP A 493 11.22 27.06 -4.30
N GLN A 494 10.39 27.75 -5.09
CA GLN A 494 10.45 27.66 -6.55
C GLN A 494 11.60 28.46 -7.16
N THR A 495 12.13 29.46 -6.44
CA THR A 495 13.22 30.31 -6.92
C THR A 495 14.56 29.68 -6.63
N SER A 496 14.81 29.31 -5.36
CA SER A 496 16.07 28.66 -4.97
C SER A 496 16.12 27.19 -5.37
N ARG A 497 14.95 26.54 -5.56
CA ARG A 497 14.79 25.09 -5.73
C ARG A 497 15.30 24.29 -4.52
N GLU A 498 15.24 24.90 -3.34
CA GLU A 498 15.66 24.30 -2.08
C GLU A 498 14.53 24.32 -1.05
N LEU A 499 14.60 23.40 -0.10
CA LEU A 499 13.71 23.35 1.04
C LEU A 499 14.02 24.51 1.99
N ILE A 500 12.98 25.30 2.29
CA ILE A 500 13.02 26.39 3.25
C ILE A 500 12.02 26.13 4.36
N VAL A 501 12.37 26.48 5.60
CA VAL A 501 11.46 26.32 6.75
C VAL A 501 10.42 27.42 6.71
N VAL A 502 9.15 27.03 6.64
CA VAL A 502 8.01 27.97 6.66
C VAL A 502 7.27 27.96 7.98
N GLU A 503 7.33 26.87 8.73
CA GLU A 503 6.72 26.77 10.06
C GLU A 503 7.62 25.96 10.99
N THR A 504 7.63 26.31 12.27
CA THR A 504 8.32 25.56 13.34
C THR A 504 7.30 24.84 14.20
N MET A 505 7.64 23.66 14.72
CA MET A 505 6.79 23.00 15.71
C MET A 505 6.78 23.80 17.02
N PRO A 506 5.70 23.77 17.82
CA PRO A 506 5.59 24.57 19.03
C PRO A 506 6.79 24.38 19.97
N SER A 507 7.36 25.49 20.46
CA SER A 507 8.54 25.49 21.33
C SER A 507 9.85 24.96 20.71
N VAL A 508 9.90 24.72 19.40
CA VAL A 508 11.14 24.35 18.68
C VAL A 508 11.85 25.59 18.17
N THR A 509 13.12 25.73 18.52
CA THR A 509 13.96 26.86 18.09
C THR A 509 14.56 26.63 16.71
N GLN A 510 14.85 27.73 15.99
CA GLN A 510 15.58 27.66 14.71
C GLN A 510 16.95 26.97 14.85
N GLN A 511 17.62 27.11 16.00
CA GLN A 511 18.91 26.47 16.23
C GLN A 511 18.79 24.95 16.31
N GLN A 512 17.78 24.42 17.02
CA GLN A 512 17.51 22.99 17.06
C GLN A 512 17.27 22.41 15.66
N ILE A 513 16.55 23.13 14.80
CA ILE A 513 16.33 22.71 13.40
C ILE A 513 17.66 22.68 12.65
N ARG A 514 18.49 23.72 12.76
CA ARG A 514 19.81 23.77 12.12
C ARG A 514 20.71 22.62 12.58
N ASP A 515 20.76 22.36 13.89
CA ASP A 515 21.61 21.31 14.47
C ASP A 515 21.15 19.90 14.06
N ALA A 516 19.86 19.71 13.81
CA ALA A 516 19.27 18.45 13.40
C ALA A 516 19.17 18.25 11.88
N THR A 517 19.52 19.24 11.05
CA THR A 517 19.43 19.17 9.58
C THR A 517 20.81 18.96 8.96
N GLY A 518 20.95 18.00 8.04
CA GLY A 518 22.21 17.67 7.37
C GLY A 518 22.63 18.64 6.25
N PHE A 519 21.97 19.78 6.11
CA PHE A 519 22.25 20.84 5.12
C PHE A 519 21.97 22.23 5.69
N ALA A 520 22.46 23.27 5.01
CA ALA A 520 22.24 24.65 5.42
C ALA A 520 20.75 25.04 5.30
N VAL A 521 20.14 25.43 6.41
CA VAL A 521 18.71 25.75 6.48
C VAL A 521 18.46 27.25 6.36
N SER A 522 17.61 27.64 5.42
CA SER A 522 17.01 28.98 5.36
C SER A 522 15.59 28.98 5.90
N PHE A 523 15.17 30.12 6.45
CA PHE A 523 13.84 30.33 7.02
C PHE A 523 13.12 31.37 6.17
N ASP A 524 11.84 31.12 5.93
CA ASP A 524 10.94 32.10 5.33
C ASP A 524 10.86 33.34 6.25
N PRO A 525 10.85 34.57 5.72
CA PRO A 525 10.72 35.78 6.55
C PRO A 525 9.47 35.79 7.42
N ASP A 526 8.40 35.12 6.98
CA ASP A 526 7.13 35.00 7.68
C ASP A 526 7.01 33.67 8.46
N CYS A 527 8.14 32.99 8.70
CA CYS A 527 8.18 31.73 9.42
C CYS A 527 7.57 31.87 10.82
N ARG A 528 6.57 31.04 11.11
CA ARG A 528 5.78 31.07 12.36
C ARG A 528 5.73 29.70 13.03
N GLU A 529 5.20 29.65 14.25
CA GLU A 529 4.88 28.35 14.86
C GLU A 529 3.63 27.73 14.22
N VAL A 530 3.62 26.40 14.11
CA VAL A 530 2.43 25.64 13.71
C VAL A 530 1.32 25.88 14.74
N PRO A 531 0.10 26.26 14.34
CA PRO A 531 -1.02 26.41 15.26
C PRO A 531 -1.35 25.09 15.96
N LEU A 532 -1.65 25.16 17.26
CA LEU A 532 -2.15 23.99 17.98
C LEU A 532 -3.54 23.60 17.44
N PRO A 533 -3.84 22.30 17.29
CA PRO A 533 -5.17 21.85 16.91
C PRO A 533 -6.21 22.25 17.96
N SER A 534 -7.43 22.57 17.51
CA SER A 534 -8.53 22.85 18.44
C SER A 534 -8.93 21.61 19.25
N ASP A 535 -9.55 21.82 20.40
CA ASP A 535 -10.06 20.73 21.25
C ASP A 535 -11.03 19.80 20.47
N ASP A 536 -11.87 20.37 19.60
CA ASP A 536 -12.80 19.61 18.74
C ASP A 536 -12.06 18.75 17.70
N THR A 537 -10.96 19.27 17.14
CA THR A 537 -10.12 18.53 16.20
C THR A 537 -9.42 17.36 16.90
N LEU A 538 -8.86 17.61 18.09
CA LEU A 538 -8.23 16.56 18.91
C LEU A 538 -9.25 15.51 19.35
N ALA A 539 -10.44 15.92 19.77
CA ALA A 539 -11.51 15.00 20.13
C ALA A 539 -11.92 14.14 18.92
N THR A 540 -12.09 14.73 17.75
CA THR A 540 -12.43 13.98 16.52
C THR A 540 -11.32 12.99 16.16
N LEU A 541 -10.06 13.44 16.17
CA LEU A 541 -8.89 12.60 15.91
C LEU A 541 -8.85 11.40 16.86
N ARG A 542 -8.89 11.64 18.17
CA ARG A 542 -8.70 10.61 19.21
C ARG A 542 -9.86 9.64 19.33
N THR A 543 -11.07 10.06 18.98
CA THR A 543 -12.27 9.28 19.33
C THR A 543 -13.01 8.71 18.13
N ARG A 544 -12.86 9.33 16.95
CA ARG A 544 -13.57 8.91 15.72
C ARG A 544 -12.66 8.48 14.59
N ILE A 545 -11.39 8.93 14.56
CA ILE A 545 -10.48 8.67 13.44
C ILE A 545 -9.38 7.69 13.81
N ASP A 546 -8.66 7.93 14.90
CA ASP A 546 -7.55 7.08 15.35
C ASP A 546 -7.70 6.68 16.83
N PRO A 547 -8.78 5.95 17.17
CA PRO A 547 -9.07 5.53 18.54
C PRO A 547 -8.02 4.59 19.15
N LEU A 548 -7.24 3.91 18.31
CA LEU A 548 -6.17 3.00 18.74
C LEU A 548 -4.80 3.69 18.80
N GLY A 549 -4.69 4.95 18.32
CA GLY A 549 -3.42 5.66 18.24
C GLY A 549 -2.43 5.03 17.27
N LEU A 550 -2.89 4.44 16.15
CA LEU A 550 -2.06 3.75 15.16
C LEU A 550 -0.96 4.66 14.60
N ARG A 551 -1.22 5.96 14.47
CA ARG A 551 -0.21 6.95 14.02
C ARG A 551 1.06 6.93 14.88
N ARG A 552 0.94 6.61 16.18
CA ARG A 552 2.07 6.58 17.14
C ARG A 552 3.14 5.57 16.72
N LEU A 553 2.76 4.53 15.97
CA LEU A 553 3.71 3.52 15.47
C LEU A 553 4.85 4.15 14.66
N GLU A 554 4.60 5.24 13.95
CA GLU A 554 5.60 5.91 13.11
C GLU A 554 6.56 6.82 13.91
N PHE A 555 6.21 7.15 15.15
CA PHE A 555 6.98 8.06 16.01
C PHE A 555 7.82 7.33 17.06
N VAL A 556 7.52 6.07 17.36
CA VAL A 556 8.25 5.26 18.35
C VAL A 556 9.46 4.54 17.77
N SER A 557 10.43 4.21 18.61
CA SER A 557 11.66 3.55 18.16
C SER A 557 11.37 2.08 17.87
N ALA A 558 12.26 1.42 17.12
CA ALA A 558 12.15 -0.04 16.92
C ALA A 558 12.09 -0.83 18.25
N LYS A 559 12.71 -0.30 19.32
CA LYS A 559 12.70 -0.91 20.66
C LYS A 559 11.33 -0.81 21.34
N GLU A 560 10.64 0.32 21.18
CA GLU A 560 9.34 0.59 21.82
C GLU A 560 8.17 0.07 20.98
N ARG A 561 8.38 -0.06 19.66
CA ARG A 561 7.35 -0.43 18.69
C ARG A 561 6.64 -1.74 19.03
N GLY A 562 7.36 -2.75 19.50
CA GLY A 562 6.75 -4.04 19.84
C GLY A 562 5.74 -3.97 20.98
N ALA A 563 6.03 -3.20 22.03
CA ALA A 563 5.10 -2.99 23.14
C ALA A 563 3.86 -2.21 22.70
N LEU A 564 4.05 -1.18 21.86
CA LEU A 564 2.94 -0.41 21.31
C LEU A 564 2.05 -1.25 20.37
N ILE A 565 2.63 -2.14 19.56
CA ILE A 565 1.83 -3.08 18.74
C ILE A 565 0.97 -3.96 19.64
N ALA A 566 1.52 -4.51 20.72
CA ALA A 566 0.75 -5.33 21.66
C ALA A 566 -0.41 -4.57 22.32
N GLU A 567 -0.17 -3.32 22.75
CA GLU A 567 -1.21 -2.40 23.27
C GLU A 567 -2.33 -2.18 22.24
N ILE A 568 -1.95 -1.88 20.99
CA ILE A 568 -2.87 -1.65 19.88
C ILE A 568 -3.71 -2.89 19.57
N LEU A 569 -3.11 -4.08 19.52
CA LEU A 569 -3.81 -5.32 19.20
C LEU A 569 -4.84 -5.68 20.29
N GLU A 570 -4.53 -5.42 21.55
CA GLU A 570 -5.48 -5.63 22.64
C GLU A 570 -6.66 -4.64 22.56
N ALA A 571 -6.37 -3.36 22.30
CA ALA A 571 -7.39 -2.34 22.10
C ALA A 571 -8.27 -2.61 20.87
N ASP A 572 -7.67 -3.10 19.78
CA ASP A 572 -8.37 -3.51 18.56
C ASP A 572 -9.35 -4.65 18.85
N ARG A 573 -8.91 -5.70 19.54
CA ARG A 573 -9.75 -6.84 19.96
C ARG A 573 -10.96 -6.38 20.77
N ALA A 574 -10.72 -5.57 21.80
CA ALA A 574 -11.78 -5.02 22.65
C ALA A 574 -12.76 -4.14 21.86
N MET A 575 -12.27 -3.36 20.90
CA MET A 575 -13.12 -2.56 20.03
C MET A 575 -14.01 -3.43 19.13
N VAL A 576 -13.42 -4.45 18.48
CA VAL A 576 -14.14 -5.37 17.60
C VAL A 576 -15.26 -6.09 18.36
N GLU A 577 -14.98 -6.59 19.56
CA GLU A 577 -15.99 -7.23 20.42
C GLU A 577 -17.15 -6.29 20.75
N ARG A 578 -16.84 -5.02 21.08
CA ARG A 578 -17.86 -3.99 21.31
C ARG A 578 -18.69 -3.70 20.06
N CYS A 579 -18.07 -3.62 18.88
CA CYS A 579 -18.77 -3.41 17.62
C CYS A 579 -19.72 -4.56 17.29
N ILE A 580 -19.27 -5.81 17.49
CA ILE A 580 -20.11 -7.01 17.28
C ILE A 580 -21.32 -6.97 18.22
N ALA A 581 -21.10 -6.72 19.52
CA ALA A 581 -22.18 -6.66 20.50
C ALA A 581 -23.20 -5.54 20.21
N ALA A 582 -22.71 -4.34 19.84
CA ALA A 582 -23.57 -3.22 19.49
C ALA A 582 -24.46 -3.51 18.27
N GLN A 583 -23.91 -4.19 17.25
CA GLN A 583 -24.69 -4.60 16.08
C GLN A 583 -25.75 -5.64 16.43
N THR A 584 -25.45 -6.64 17.26
CA THR A 584 -26.44 -7.63 17.68
C THR A 584 -27.62 -6.98 18.39
N ALA A 585 -27.35 -6.03 19.29
CA ALA A 585 -28.40 -5.29 20.00
C ALA A 585 -29.32 -4.49 19.05
N LEU A 586 -28.78 -3.92 17.96
CA LEU A 586 -29.56 -3.20 16.94
C LEU A 586 -30.46 -4.11 16.08
N VAL A 587 -30.11 -5.39 15.95
CA VAL A 587 -30.92 -6.37 15.19
C VAL A 587 -32.04 -6.96 16.05
N GLU A 588 -31.86 -6.97 17.37
CA GLU A 588 -32.84 -7.47 18.34
C GLU A 588 -33.87 -6.42 18.79
N SER A 589 -33.58 -5.13 18.59
CA SER A 589 -34.49 -3.98 18.80
C SER A 589 -35.31 -3.66 17.57
#